data_AF-A0A1Y1K231-F1
#
_entry.id   AF-A0A1Y1K231-F1
#
_cell.length_a   1.000
_cell.length_b   1.000
_cell.length_c   1.000
_cell.angle_alpha   90.00
_cell.angle_beta   90.00
_cell.angle_gamma   90.00
#
_symmetry.space_group_name_H-M   'P 1'
#
loop_
_entity.id
_entity.type
_entity.pdbx_description
1 polymer ?
#
loop_
_entity_poly.entity_id
_entity_poly.type
_entity_poly.pdbx_seq_one_letter_code
_entity_poly.pdbx_strand_id
1 'polypeptide(L)'
;KPSAARILSTLEPVSETFKMPGPEINVATKAAMLALYAECDYSALRLTQLFDVSQTSVRRIIKEARERGFNPTVRPLKIEDKYLQPKPRTGGTKKNPTTIYQ
;
A
#
# COMPACT_ATOMS: atom_id res chain seq x y z
N LYS A 1 11.29 -11.73 55.19
CA LYS A 1 11.14 -12.58 53.97
C LYS A 1 9.84 -12.16 53.27
N PRO A 2 9.87 -11.35 52.20
CA PRO A 2 8.63 -10.99 51.53
C PRO A 2 8.08 -12.19 50.76
N SER A 3 6.77 -12.37 50.86
CA SER A 3 5.97 -13.48 50.35
C SER A 3 6.00 -13.56 48.81
N ALA A 4 6.12 -14.77 48.28
CA ALA A 4 6.18 -15.10 46.85
C ALA A 4 4.94 -14.65 46.04
N ALA A 5 3.87 -14.20 46.70
CA ALA A 5 2.63 -13.79 46.08
C ALA A 5 2.71 -12.49 45.23
N ARG A 6 3.80 -11.71 45.33
CA ARG A 6 3.90 -10.41 44.63
C ARG A 6 4.52 -10.47 43.24
N ILE A 7 5.02 -11.64 42.81
CA ILE A 7 5.71 -11.79 41.51
C ILE A 7 4.73 -12.20 40.40
N LEU A 8 3.53 -12.69 40.75
CA LEU A 8 2.57 -13.22 39.77
C LEU A 8 1.61 -12.17 39.16
N SER A 9 1.70 -10.88 39.52
CA SER A 9 0.77 -9.85 39.00
C SER A 9 1.31 -8.98 37.88
N THR A 10 2.49 -9.28 37.32
CA THR A 10 3.15 -8.44 36.30
C THR A 10 3.31 -9.14 34.95
N LEU A 11 2.42 -10.07 34.63
CA LEU A 11 2.29 -10.61 33.28
C LEU A 11 1.06 -9.98 32.63
N GLU A 12 1.17 -8.68 32.33
CA GLU A 12 0.30 -8.10 31.32
C GLU A 12 0.59 -8.83 30.00
N PRO A 13 -0.41 -9.35 29.28
CA PRO A 13 -0.18 -9.88 27.95
C PRO A 13 0.30 -8.72 27.10
N VAL A 14 1.58 -8.77 26.71
CA VAL A 14 2.16 -7.91 25.68
C VAL A 14 1.43 -8.23 24.38
N SER A 15 0.25 -7.63 24.22
CA SER A 15 -0.43 -7.50 22.96
C SER A 15 0.29 -6.40 22.18
N GLU A 16 1.57 -6.64 21.90
CA GLU A 16 2.21 -5.99 20.77
C GLU A 16 1.41 -6.43 19.56
N THR A 17 0.53 -5.53 19.13
CA THR A 17 -0.11 -5.61 17.83
C THR A 17 1.01 -5.50 16.81
N PHE A 18 1.61 -6.66 16.49
CA PHE A 18 2.57 -6.81 15.42
C PHE A 18 1.78 -6.50 14.15
N LYS A 19 1.79 -5.22 13.76
CA LYS A 19 1.13 -4.75 12.56
C LYS A 19 1.89 -5.39 11.41
N MET A 20 1.37 -6.52 10.94
CA MET A 20 1.88 -7.16 9.73
C MET A 20 1.97 -6.07 8.66
N PRO A 21 3.11 -5.98 7.94
CA PRO A 21 3.19 -5.06 6.82
C PRO A 21 1.99 -5.35 5.93
N GLY A 22 1.12 -4.35 5.76
CA GLY A 22 -0.05 -4.51 4.90
C GLY A 22 0.40 -4.95 3.51
N PRO A 23 -0.46 -5.63 2.74
CA PRO A 23 -0.07 -6.18 1.45
C PRO A 23 0.60 -5.11 0.59
N GLU A 24 1.83 -5.38 0.16
CA GLU A 24 2.58 -4.44 -0.67
C GLU A 24 1.84 -4.25 -2.00
N ILE A 25 1.35 -3.03 -2.22
CA ILE A 25 0.62 -2.69 -3.44
C ILE A 25 1.62 -2.40 -4.56
N ASN A 26 2.10 -3.48 -5.18
CA ASN A 26 3.02 -3.42 -6.30
C ASN A 26 2.31 -3.03 -7.61
N VAL A 27 3.10 -2.65 -8.61
CA VAL A 27 2.59 -2.20 -9.93
C VAL A 27 1.68 -3.27 -10.55
N ALA A 28 2.07 -4.54 -10.47
CA ALA A 28 1.27 -5.67 -10.96
C ALA A 28 -0.11 -5.76 -10.28
N THR A 29 -0.16 -5.58 -8.95
CA THR A 29 -1.41 -5.59 -8.18
C THR A 29 -2.34 -4.46 -8.63
N LYS A 30 -1.79 -3.26 -8.86
CA LYS A 30 -2.57 -2.12 -9.38
C LYS A 30 -3.07 -2.38 -10.80
N ALA A 31 -2.25 -3.01 -11.65
CA ALA A 31 -2.64 -3.37 -13.01
C ALA A 31 -3.80 -4.36 -13.00
N ALA A 32 -3.74 -5.40 -12.16
CA ALA A 32 -4.81 -6.36 -11.99
C ALA A 32 -6.11 -5.70 -11.50
N MET A 33 -6.03 -4.77 -10.54
CA MET A 33 -7.19 -3.99 -10.09
C MET A 33 -7.82 -3.17 -11.21
N LEU A 34 -7.01 -2.48 -12.02
CA LEU A 34 -7.52 -1.69 -13.15
C LEU A 34 -8.14 -2.58 -14.24
N ALA A 35 -7.56 -3.75 -14.50
CA ALA A 35 -8.10 -4.70 -15.47
C ALA A 35 -9.47 -5.22 -15.04
N LEU A 36 -9.61 -5.67 -13.79
CA LEU A 36 -10.88 -6.14 -13.25
C LEU A 36 -11.92 -5.02 -13.13
N TYR A 37 -11.47 -3.80 -12.81
CA TYR A 37 -12.33 -2.62 -12.81
C TYR A 37 -12.87 -2.29 -14.21
N ALA A 38 -12.06 -2.45 -15.26
CA ALA A 38 -12.43 -2.04 -16.62
C ALA A 38 -13.16 -3.13 -17.42
N GLU A 39 -12.85 -4.42 -17.21
CA GLU A 39 -13.45 -5.54 -17.96
C GLU A 39 -14.60 -6.22 -17.21
N CYS A 40 -14.55 -6.26 -15.88
CA CYS A 40 -15.54 -6.99 -15.08
C CYS A 40 -16.50 -6.07 -14.31
N ASP A 41 -16.39 -4.75 -14.49
CA ASP A 41 -17.14 -3.73 -13.73
C ASP A 41 -17.08 -3.96 -12.21
N TYR A 42 -15.94 -4.48 -11.71
CA TYR A 42 -15.81 -4.77 -10.29
C TYR A 42 -15.89 -3.48 -9.47
N SER A 43 -16.82 -3.48 -8.51
CA SER A 43 -16.96 -2.38 -7.57
C SER A 43 -15.69 -2.24 -6.71
N ALA A 44 -15.42 -1.02 -6.21
CA ALA A 44 -14.31 -0.81 -5.30
C ALA A 44 -14.39 -1.71 -4.06
N LEU A 45 -15.60 -2.03 -3.59
CA LEU A 45 -15.82 -2.95 -2.46
C LEU A 45 -15.40 -4.38 -2.82
N ARG A 46 -15.69 -4.83 -4.05
CA ARG A 46 -15.26 -6.16 -4.51
C ARG A 46 -13.75 -6.26 -4.63
N LEU A 47 -13.10 -5.21 -5.15
CA LEU A 47 -11.65 -5.14 -5.25
C LEU A 47 -10.97 -5.12 -3.88
N THR A 48 -11.56 -4.44 -2.88
CA THR A 48 -11.01 -4.47 -1.51
C THR A 48 -11.03 -5.86 -0.90
N GLN A 49 -12.10 -6.62 -1.13
CA GLN A 49 -12.20 -8.01 -0.63
C GLN A 49 -11.21 -8.94 -1.33
N LEU A 50 -11.01 -8.75 -2.64
CA LEU A 50 -10.17 -9.65 -3.44
C LEU A 50 -8.68 -9.46 -3.19
N PHE A 51 -8.25 -8.21 -2.96
CA PHE A 51 -6.84 -7.85 -2.82
C PHE A 51 -6.42 -7.47 -1.40
N ASP A 52 -7.32 -7.61 -0.43
CA ASP A 52 -7.11 -7.27 0.98
C ASP A 52 -6.53 -5.87 1.20
N VAL A 53 -7.06 -4.88 0.48
CA VAL A 53 -6.63 -3.47 0.55
C VAL A 53 -7.77 -2.58 0.99
N SER A 54 -7.44 -1.42 1.55
CA SER A 54 -8.46 -0.43 1.94
C SER A 54 -9.20 0.14 0.71
N GLN A 55 -10.47 0.49 0.91
CA GLN A 55 -11.29 1.09 -0.16
C GLN A 55 -10.74 2.42 -0.63
N THR A 56 -10.15 3.18 0.30
CA THR A 56 -9.44 4.42 0.01
C THR A 56 -8.24 4.19 -0.91
N SER A 57 -7.47 3.12 -0.68
CA SER A 57 -6.35 2.74 -1.56
C SER A 57 -6.83 2.42 -2.97
N VAL A 58 -7.88 1.61 -3.11
CA VAL A 58 -8.45 1.25 -4.41
C VAL A 58 -8.92 2.49 -5.17
N ARG A 59 -9.72 3.35 -4.52
CA ARG A 59 -10.21 4.60 -5.13
C ARG A 59 -9.06 5.52 -5.54
N ARG A 60 -8.01 5.62 -4.72
CA ARG A 60 -6.82 6.40 -5.02
C ARG A 60 -6.09 5.86 -6.26
N ILE A 61 -5.89 4.55 -6.36
CA ILE A 61 -5.26 3.92 -7.53
C ILE A 61 -6.05 4.23 -8.81
N ILE A 62 -7.38 4.05 -8.78
CA ILE A 62 -8.24 4.33 -9.93
C ILE A 62 -8.18 5.82 -10.31
N LYS A 63 -8.21 6.71 -9.31
CA LYS A 63 -8.13 8.15 -9.53
C LYS A 63 -6.78 8.56 -10.13
N GLU A 64 -5.67 8.12 -9.56
CA GLU A 64 -4.32 8.41 -10.06
C GLU A 64 -4.12 7.88 -11.48
N ALA A 65 -4.63 6.68 -11.78
CA ALA A 65 -4.56 6.13 -13.13
C ALA A 65 -5.33 7.01 -14.13
N ARG A 66 -6.55 7.43 -13.79
CA ARG A 66 -7.36 8.34 -14.64
C ARG A 66 -6.69 9.69 -14.85
N GLU A 67 -6.12 10.28 -13.81
CA GLU A 67 -5.38 11.56 -13.90
C GLU A 67 -4.17 11.46 -14.86
N ARG A 68 -3.61 10.26 -15.02
CA ARG A 68 -2.50 9.99 -15.94
C ARG A 68 -2.95 9.56 -17.33
N GLY A 69 -4.24 9.61 -17.62
CA GLY A 69 -4.81 9.32 -18.93
C GLY A 69 -5.23 7.87 -19.16
N PHE A 70 -5.35 7.05 -18.11
CA PHE A 70 -6.01 5.74 -18.24
C PHE A 70 -7.51 5.95 -18.47
N ASN A 71 -8.03 5.37 -19.56
CA ASN A 71 -9.45 5.38 -19.87
C ASN A 71 -10.02 3.94 -19.87
N PRO A 72 -10.90 3.58 -18.92
CA PRO A 72 -11.45 2.22 -18.82
C PRO A 72 -12.45 1.86 -19.92
N THR A 73 -12.94 2.81 -20.72
CA THR A 73 -13.92 2.54 -21.79
C THR A 73 -13.26 2.25 -23.15
N VAL A 74 -11.99 2.62 -23.32
CA VAL A 74 -11.28 2.40 -24.58
C VAL A 74 -10.95 0.92 -24.74
N ARG A 75 -11.14 0.40 -25.95
CA ARG A 75 -10.78 -0.97 -26.34
C ARG A 75 -9.82 -0.94 -27.55
N PRO A 76 -8.82 -1.83 -27.62
CA PRO A 76 -8.45 -2.82 -26.60
C PRO A 76 -7.94 -2.17 -25.31
N LEU A 77 -8.14 -2.84 -24.17
CA LEU A 77 -7.69 -2.33 -22.89
C LEU A 77 -6.16 -2.21 -22.89
N LYS A 78 -5.65 -1.00 -22.62
CA LYS A 78 -4.21 -0.73 -22.52
C LYS A 78 -3.87 -0.25 -21.12
N ILE A 79 -3.17 -1.09 -20.37
CA ILE A 79 -2.61 -0.75 -19.06
C ILE A 79 -1.10 -0.62 -19.23
N GLU A 80 -0.61 0.60 -19.24
CA GLU A 80 0.81 0.92 -19.34
C GLU A 80 1.38 1.31 -17.98
N ASP A 81 2.67 1.04 -17.78
CA ASP A 81 3.41 1.38 -16.56
C ASP A 81 3.28 2.85 -16.15
N LYS A 82 3.19 3.76 -17.13
CA LYS A 82 3.04 5.21 -16.89
C LYS A 82 1.82 5.55 -16.03
N TYR A 83 0.76 4.74 -16.10
CA TYR A 83 -0.46 4.95 -15.31
C TYR A 83 -0.31 4.51 -13.84
N LEU A 84 0.68 3.67 -13.53
CA LEU A 84 0.76 2.94 -12.27
C LEU A 84 2.04 3.22 -11.46
N GLN A 85 3.13 3.61 -12.12
CA GLN A 85 4.42 3.83 -11.48
C GLN A 85 4.35 5.00 -10.48
N PRO A 86 4.95 4.89 -9.29
CA PRO A 86 5.01 6.02 -8.37
C PRO A 86 5.73 7.20 -9.04
N LYS A 87 5.23 8.42 -8.83
CA LYS A 87 5.95 9.62 -9.30
C LYS A 87 7.37 9.59 -8.71
N PRO A 88 8.42 9.84 -9.50
CA PRO A 88 9.77 9.90 -8.96
C PRO A 88 9.80 10.89 -7.79
N ARG A 89 10.38 10.49 -6.66
CA ARG A 89 10.54 11.36 -5.48
C ARG A 89 11.59 12.42 -5.79
N THR A 90 11.20 13.46 -6.52
CA THR A 90 12.02 14.65 -6.74
C THR A 90 12.00 15.49 -5.47
N GLY A 91 13.07 15.44 -4.68
CA GLY A 91 13.23 16.31 -3.50
C GLY A 91 13.84 15.67 -2.25
N GLY A 92 14.41 14.46 -2.33
CA GLY A 92 15.21 13.97 -1.21
C GLY A 92 16.52 14.74 -1.14
N THR A 93 16.67 15.65 -0.16
CA THR A 93 17.96 16.27 0.17
C THR A 93 18.94 15.14 0.44
N LYS A 94 19.91 14.91 -0.45
CA LYS A 94 21.01 13.98 -0.20
C LYS A 94 21.75 14.54 1.01
N LYS A 95 21.71 13.85 2.16
CA LYS A 95 22.61 14.16 3.28
C LYS A 95 24.03 14.01 2.72
N ASN A 96 24.74 15.11 2.56
CA ASN A 96 26.15 15.08 2.22
C ASN A 96 26.86 14.28 3.32
N PRO A 97 27.67 13.26 3.00
CA PRO A 97 28.51 12.64 4.02
C PRO A 97 29.48 13.72 4.52
N THR A 98 29.42 14.03 5.81
CA THR A 98 30.43 14.86 6.48
C THR A 98 31.77 14.18 6.31
N THR A 99 32.60 14.65 5.38
CA THR A 99 33.99 14.24 5.29
C THR A 99 34.73 14.82 6.49
N ILE A 100 34.95 13.98 7.51
CA ILE A 100 35.88 14.29 8.60
C ILE A 100 37.27 13.96 8.07
N TYR A 101 38.04 14.97 7.67
CA TYR A 101 39.48 14.81 7.47
C TYR A 101 40.16 14.82 8.85
N GLN A 102 40.91 13.77 9.14
CA GLN A 102 41.81 13.64 10.29
C GLN A 102 43.04 14.54 10.12
#